data_AF-A0A357L9X6-F1
#
_entry.id   AF-A0A357L9X6-F1
#
_cell.length_a   1.000
_cell.length_b   1.000
_cell.length_c   1.000
_cell.angle_alpha   90.00
_cell.angle_beta   90.00
_cell.angle_gamma   90.00
#
_symmetry.space_group_name_H-M   'P 1'
#
loop_
_entity.id
_entity.type
_entity.pdbx_description
1 polymer ?
#
loop_
_entity_poly.entity_id
_entity_poly.type
_entity_poly.pdbx_seq_one_letter_code
_entity_poly.pdbx_strand_id
1 'polypeptide(L)' 'KDAGARRLRFMCLLAAPEGVAALEESHPDVPIFTAAIDRQLNEKGYILPGLGDAGDRIYGTA' A
#
# COMPACT_ATOMS: atom_id res chain seq x y z
N LYS A 1 15.38 3.43 -6.64
CA LYS A 1 16.01 3.04 -7.93
C LYS A 1 17.45 3.53 -8.02
N ASP A 2 17.77 4.65 -7.39
CA ASP A 2 19.08 5.32 -7.41
C ASP A 2 20.25 4.45 -6.92
N ALA A 3 20.02 3.55 -5.96
CA ALA A 3 21.00 2.57 -5.51
C ALA A 3 21.28 1.43 -6.52
N GLY A 4 20.75 1.51 -7.75
CA GLY A 4 21.04 0.59 -8.86
C GLY A 4 20.10 -0.62 -8.98
N ALA A 5 19.13 -0.80 -8.08
CA ALA A 5 18.17 -1.90 -8.17
C ALA A 5 17.27 -1.77 -9.42
N ARG A 6 17.22 -2.82 -10.25
CA ARG A 6 16.50 -2.85 -11.54
C ARG A 6 15.21 -3.67 -11.56
N ARG A 7 15.02 -4.58 -10.59
CA ARG A 7 13.85 -5.46 -10.52
C ARG A 7 13.23 -5.34 -9.14
N LEU A 8 12.27 -4.44 -9.04
CA LEU A 8 11.53 -4.18 -7.81
C LEU A 8 10.15 -4.81 -7.91
N ARG A 9 9.62 -5.26 -6.78
CA ARG A 9 8.25 -5.74 -6.61
C ARG A 9 7.75 -5.15 -5.30
N PHE A 10 6.58 -4.54 -5.33
CA PHE A 10 5.94 -4.01 -4.14
C PHE A 10 4.96 -5.04 -3.61
N MET A 11 4.97 -5.29 -2.30
CA MET A 11 4.06 -6.23 -1.65
C MET A 11 3.49 -5.65 -0.37
N CYS A 12 2.18 -5.73 -0.20
CA CYS A 12 1.48 -5.31 1.02
C CYS A 12 0.31 -6.27 1.34
N LEU A 13 -0.32 -6.10 2.51
CA LEU A 13 -1.50 -6.89 2.87
C LEU A 13 -2.78 -6.30 2.28
N LEU A 14 -2.92 -4.97 2.38
CA LEU A 14 -4.11 -4.22 1.98
C LEU A 14 -3.67 -2.99 1.18
N ALA A 15 -4.41 -2.69 0.12
CA ALA A 15 -4.24 -1.51 -0.70
C ALA A 15 -5.59 -0.82 -0.94
N ALA A 16 -5.56 0.48 -1.20
CA ALA A 16 -6.71 1.23 -1.69
C ALA A 16 -6.50 1.58 -3.19
N PRO A 17 -7.57 1.74 -4.00
CA PRO A 17 -7.46 2.01 -5.42
C PRO A 17 -6.63 3.26 -5.74
N GLU A 18 -6.75 4.30 -4.90
CA GLU A 18 -6.00 5.55 -5.01
C GLU A 18 -4.49 5.32 -4.86
N GLY A 19 -4.09 4.45 -3.92
CA GLY A 19 -2.69 4.10 -3.70
C GLY A 19 -2.11 3.22 -4.81
N VAL A 20 -2.92 2.30 -5.36
CA VAL A 20 -2.54 1.49 -6.53
C VAL A 20 -2.30 2.39 -7.73
N ALA A 21 -3.26 3.27 -8.06
CA ALA A 21 -3.15 4.19 -9.18
C ALA A 21 -1.93 5.12 -9.07
N ALA A 22 -1.68 5.66 -7.88
CA ALA A 22 -0.51 6.51 -7.63
C ALA A 22 0.82 5.77 -7.83
N LEU A 23 0.91 4.51 -7.40
CA LEU A 23 2.12 3.71 -7.57
C LEU A 23 2.32 3.27 -9.03
N GLU A 24 1.24 2.92 -9.72
CA GLU A 24 1.28 2.59 -11.16
C GLU A 24 1.66 3.81 -12.01
N GLU A 25 1.17 5.01 -11.68
CA GLU A 25 1.53 6.25 -12.39
C GLU A 25 3.02 6.61 -12.19
N SER A 26 3.49 6.56 -10.94
CA SER A 26 4.87 6.93 -10.62
C SER A 26 5.90 5.86 -11.02
N HIS A 27 5.52 4.58 -10.93
CA HIS A 27 6.41 3.43 -11.11
C HIS A 27 5.70 2.28 -11.87
N PRO A 28 5.35 2.48 -13.16
CA PRO A 28 4.63 1.48 -13.96
C PRO A 28 5.42 0.18 -14.18
N ASP A 29 6.73 0.20 -13.94
CA ASP A 29 7.66 -0.93 -14.02
C ASP A 29 7.70 -1.80 -12.76
N VAL A 30 6.97 -1.43 -11.69
CA VAL A 30 6.98 -2.13 -10.41
C VAL A 30 5.66 -2.88 -10.22
N PRO A 31 5.65 -4.22 -10.30
CA PRO A 31 4.45 -4.99 -10.04
C PRO A 31 4.02 -4.89 -8.57
N ILE A 32 2.72 -4.79 -8.36
CA ILE A 32 2.06 -4.70 -7.05
C ILE A 32 1.43 -6.05 -6.71
N PHE A 33 1.78 -6.59 -5.54
CA PHE A 33 1.16 -7.78 -4.98
C PHE A 33 0.47 -7.41 -3.67
N THR A 34 -0.84 -7.60 -3.60
CA THR A 34 -1.61 -7.35 -2.37
C THR A 34 -2.55 -8.51 -2.09
N ALA A 35 -2.83 -8.78 -0.82
CA ALA A 35 -3.80 -9.81 -0.45
C ALA A 35 -5.25 -9.32 -0.66
N ALA A 36 -5.50 -8.02 -0.54
CA ALA A 36 -6.80 -7.41 -0.82
C ALA A 36 -6.67 -5.96 -1.33
N ILE A 37 -7.65 -5.56 -2.15
CA ILE A 37 -7.90 -4.17 -2.53
C ILE A 37 -9.23 -3.78 -1.92
N ASP A 38 -9.17 -2.81 -1.02
CA ASP A 38 -10.33 -2.28 -0.31
C ASP A 38 -10.96 -1.10 -1.07
N ARG A 39 -12.01 -0.47 -0.52
CA ARG A 39 -12.85 0.44 -1.31
C ARG A 39 -12.18 1.77 -1.64
N GLN A 40 -11.56 2.40 -0.64
CA GLN A 40 -11.10 3.79 -0.73
C GLN A 40 -10.23 4.18 0.46
N LEU A 41 -9.63 5.35 0.37
CA LEU A 41 -9.12 6.08 1.53
C LEU A 41 -10.21 6.97 2.16
N ASN A 42 -10.07 7.27 3.44
CA ASN A 42 -10.80 8.37 4.09
C ASN A 42 -9.96 9.66 4.11
N GLU A 43 -10.53 10.75 4.62
CA GLU A 43 -9.86 12.07 4.69
C GLU A 43 -8.57 12.09 5.52
N LYS A 44 -8.38 11.11 6.41
CA LYS A 44 -7.18 10.94 7.23
C LYS A 44 -6.15 9.99 6.59
N GLY A 45 -6.44 9.41 5.43
CA GLY A 45 -5.56 8.48 4.73
C GLY A 45 -5.66 7.02 5.21
N TYR A 46 -6.66 6.65 6.03
CA TYR A 46 -6.89 5.24 6.34
C TYR A 46 -7.65 4.55 5.21
N ILE A 47 -7.26 3.30 4.92
CA ILE A 47 -7.99 2.41 4.01
C ILE A 47 -9.32 2.00 4.65
N LEU A 48 -10.40 1.96 3.85
CA LEU A 48 -11.74 1.55 4.28
C LEU A 48 -12.25 0.32 3.49
N PRO A 49 -12.77 -0.74 4.16
CA PRO A 49 -12.90 -0.89 5.61
C PRO A 49 -11.55 -0.97 6.35
N GLY A 50 -10.51 -1.47 5.68
CA GLY A 50 -9.14 -1.51 6.16
C GLY A 50 -8.94 -2.27 7.46
N LEU A 51 -7.85 -1.95 8.13
CA LEU A 51 -7.47 -2.60 9.39
C LEU A 51 -7.19 -1.62 10.53
N GLY A 52 -7.40 -0.31 10.32
CA GLY A 52 -6.99 0.74 11.25
C GLY A 52 -5.47 0.96 11.21
N ASP A 53 -4.87 1.27 12.35
CA ASP A 53 -3.43 1.44 12.46
C ASP A 53 -2.73 0.07 12.46
N ALA A 54 -1.92 -0.18 11.42
CA ALA A 54 -1.20 -1.44 11.28
C ALA A 54 -0.06 -1.58 12.28
N GLY A 55 0.64 -0.49 12.61
CA GLY A 55 1.77 -0.51 13.53
C GLY A 55 1.30 -0.88 14.94
N ASP A 56 0.29 -0.17 15.42
CA ASP A 56 -0.30 -0.40 16.73
C ASP A 56 -0.82 -1.83 16.90
N ARG A 57 -1.47 -2.37 15.86
CA ARG A 57 -1.97 -3.76 15.89
C ARG A 57 -0.88 -4.81 15.83
N ILE A 58 0.24 -4.54 15.15
CA ILE A 58 1.36 -5.47 15.05
C ILE A 58 2.17 -5.48 16.34
N TYR A 59 2.42 -4.31 16.92
CA TYR A 59 3.32 -4.16 18.07
C TYR A 59 2.58 -4.06 19.41
N GLY A 60 1.24 -4.03 19.39
CA GLY A 60 0.42 -3.95 20.60
C GLY A 60 0.56 -2.62 21.33
N THR A 61 0.78 -1.53 20.58
CA THR A 61 0.90 -0.17 21.13
C THR A 61 -0.41 0.58 20.93
N ALA A 62 -0.89 1.27 21.98
CA ALA A 62 -2.02 2.20 21.94
C ALA A 62 -1.99 3.09 23.19
#